data_AF-A0A1Y5DLK2-F1
#
_entry.id   AF-A0A1Y5DLK2-F1
#
_cell.length_a   1.000
_cell.length_b   1.000
_cell.length_c   1.000
_cell.angle_alpha   90.00
_cell.angle_beta   90.00
_cell.angle_gamma   90.00
#
_symmetry.space_group_name_H-M   'P 1'
#
loop_
_entity.id
_entity.type
_entity.pdbx_description
1 polymer ?
#
loop_
_entity_poly.entity_id
_entity_poly.type
_entity_poly.pdbx_seq_one_letter_code
_entity_poly.pdbx_strand_id
1 'polypeptide(L)'
;MIFAKIDYINLLPFYIFIKKNLKSSRVKAIINYKKSYPSLINKQFKRRQIDAAFISSVASRGEKSLDLGIVAKDQVLSVLLIPGEYEKDIESSTSNVLAKVLNLEGKIIIGDKALIHYYKSENKEFIDLAQAWTKKYNMPFVFARLCYNSHEKLLKNLSKKFIQNKVKIPQYILKKYSQRSGISTNNILKYLERIDYKISVKEKKSLKLFLKLSKNISYKEAK
;
A
#
# COMPACT_ATOMS: atom_id res chain seq x y z
N MET A 1 0.81 17.70 -12.84
CA MET A 1 0.84 16.60 -11.85
C MET A 1 -0.54 16.28 -11.31
N ILE A 2 -1.20 15.32 -11.95
CA ILE A 2 -2.36 14.58 -11.46
C ILE A 2 -1.81 13.40 -10.65
N PHE A 3 -1.72 13.56 -9.33
CA PHE A 3 -1.31 12.48 -8.44
C PHE A 3 -2.55 11.82 -7.84
N ALA A 4 -2.77 10.55 -8.14
CA ALA A 4 -3.93 9.81 -7.62
C ALA A 4 -3.68 9.32 -6.19
N LYS A 5 -4.70 9.48 -5.35
CA LYS A 5 -4.61 9.25 -3.90
C LYS A 5 -5.37 7.99 -3.49
N ILE A 6 -4.67 7.01 -2.92
CA ILE A 6 -5.27 5.93 -2.12
C ILE A 6 -5.53 6.46 -0.71
N ASP A 7 -6.79 6.56 -0.26
CA ASP A 7 -7.16 7.22 1.01
C ASP A 7 -7.17 6.29 2.25
N TYR A 8 -6.22 5.35 2.31
CA TYR A 8 -6.03 4.47 3.48
C TYR A 8 -5.13 5.10 4.55
N ILE A 9 -5.27 4.61 5.79
CA ILE A 9 -4.48 5.05 6.94
C ILE A 9 -2.97 4.88 6.67
N ASN A 10 -2.53 3.80 6.02
CA ASN A 10 -1.09 3.54 5.77
C ASN A 10 -0.38 4.60 4.92
N LEU A 11 -1.09 5.46 4.20
CA LEU A 11 -0.48 6.52 3.40
C LEU A 11 -0.70 7.92 4.02
N LEU A 12 -1.34 7.99 5.19
CA LEU A 12 -1.58 9.23 5.90
C LEU A 12 -0.29 10.05 6.13
N PRO A 13 0.82 9.47 6.63
CA PRO A 13 2.09 10.21 6.78
C PRO A 13 2.56 10.82 5.45
N PHE A 14 2.49 10.06 4.37
CA PHE A 14 2.93 10.52 3.05
C PHE A 14 2.10 11.70 2.54
N TYR A 15 0.77 11.66 2.68
CA TYR A 15 -0.06 12.76 2.19
C TYR A 15 0.07 14.03 3.01
N ILE A 16 0.29 13.93 4.33
CA ILE A 16 0.61 15.09 5.16
C ILE A 16 1.92 15.72 4.69
N PHE A 17 2.94 14.89 4.45
CA PHE A 17 4.22 15.35 3.93
C PHE A 17 4.09 16.05 2.58
N ILE A 18 3.44 15.41 1.60
CA ILE A 18 3.25 15.98 0.26
C ILE A 18 2.46 17.29 0.32
N LYS A 19 1.40 17.36 1.13
CA LYS A 19 0.60 18.58 1.29
C LYS A 19 1.44 19.75 1.82
N LYS A 20 2.38 19.49 2.74
CA LYS A 20 3.31 20.49 3.28
C LYS A 20 4.40 20.91 2.27
N ASN A 21 4.88 19.98 1.45
CA ASN A 21 6.06 20.20 0.59
C ASN A 21 5.72 20.63 -0.85
N LEU A 22 4.49 20.43 -1.31
CA LEU A 22 4.05 20.98 -2.59
C LEU A 22 3.73 22.47 -2.45
N LYS A 23 4.22 23.29 -3.38
CA LYS A 23 3.90 24.73 -3.40
C LYS A 23 2.54 25.03 -4.02
N SER A 24 2.22 24.37 -5.14
CA SER A 24 1.00 24.64 -5.91
C SER A 24 -0.29 24.22 -5.16
N SER A 25 -1.18 25.18 -4.92
CA SER A 25 -2.53 24.96 -4.38
C SER A 25 -3.39 24.09 -5.31
N ARG A 26 -3.30 24.30 -6.62
CA ARG A 26 -3.99 23.51 -7.66
C ARG A 26 -3.64 22.03 -7.56
N VAL A 27 -2.35 21.69 -7.45
CA VAL A 27 -1.91 20.29 -7.32
C VAL A 27 -2.45 19.67 -6.02
N LYS A 28 -2.46 20.42 -4.91
CA LYS A 28 -3.04 19.94 -3.64
C LYS A 28 -4.54 19.65 -3.76
N ALA A 29 -5.28 20.50 -4.46
CA ALA A 29 -6.72 20.31 -4.70
C ALA A 29 -6.97 19.04 -5.54
N ILE A 30 -6.20 18.85 -6.62
CA ILE A 30 -6.31 17.66 -7.48
C ILE A 30 -6.04 16.37 -6.68
N ILE A 31 -5.01 16.34 -5.84
CA ILE A 31 -4.70 15.17 -4.99
C ILE A 31 -5.86 14.83 -4.06
N ASN A 32 -6.53 15.84 -3.50
CA ASN A 32 -7.65 15.63 -2.59
C ASN A 32 -8.92 15.19 -3.33
N TYR A 33 -9.11 15.62 -4.57
CA TYR A 33 -10.26 15.27 -5.40
C TYR A 33 -10.11 13.88 -6.05
N LYS A 34 -8.93 13.57 -6.60
CA LYS A 34 -8.63 12.30 -7.29
C LYS A 34 -8.28 11.18 -6.29
N LYS A 35 -9.20 10.90 -5.37
CA LYS A 35 -9.11 9.79 -4.43
C LYS A 35 -9.82 8.55 -4.96
N SER A 36 -9.21 7.39 -4.78
CA SER A 36 -9.86 6.11 -5.06
C SER A 36 -9.14 4.94 -4.37
N TYR A 37 -9.58 3.72 -4.62
CA TYR A 37 -8.95 2.49 -4.14
C TYR A 37 -7.84 1.99 -5.10
N PRO A 38 -6.94 1.10 -4.63
CA PRO A 38 -5.73 0.75 -5.37
C PRO A 38 -5.97 0.17 -6.76
N SER A 39 -6.94 -0.76 -6.93
CA SER A 39 -7.15 -1.42 -8.22
C SER A 39 -7.69 -0.47 -9.31
N LEU A 40 -8.52 0.54 -8.98
CA LEU A 40 -8.92 1.57 -9.95
C LEU A 40 -7.73 2.47 -10.33
N ILE A 41 -6.92 2.87 -9.35
CA ILE A 41 -5.73 3.69 -9.57
C ILE A 41 -4.73 2.97 -10.48
N ASN A 42 -4.55 1.65 -10.31
CA ASN A 42 -3.70 0.86 -11.21
C ASN A 42 -4.19 0.95 -12.68
N LYS A 43 -5.50 0.85 -12.92
CA LYS A 43 -6.09 0.96 -14.27
C LYS A 43 -5.88 2.36 -14.86
N GLN A 44 -6.14 3.41 -14.08
CA GLN A 44 -5.92 4.80 -14.51
C GLN A 44 -4.45 5.08 -14.84
N PHE A 45 -3.53 4.54 -14.03
CA PHE A 45 -2.09 4.68 -14.25
C PHE A 45 -1.63 4.03 -15.56
N LYS A 46 -2.08 2.80 -15.82
CA LYS A 46 -1.75 2.06 -17.06
C LYS A 46 -2.29 2.76 -18.30
N ARG A 47 -3.48 3.37 -18.21
CA ARG A 47 -4.08 4.20 -19.27
C ARG A 47 -3.45 5.58 -19.41
N ARG A 48 -2.38 5.90 -18.65
CA ARG A 48 -1.70 7.20 -18.61
C ARG A 48 -2.63 8.39 -18.30
N GLN A 49 -3.73 8.14 -17.59
CA GLN A 49 -4.70 9.18 -17.18
C GLN A 49 -4.24 9.97 -15.95
N ILE A 50 -3.23 9.47 -15.25
CA ILE A 50 -2.64 10.08 -14.05
C ILE A 50 -1.12 10.12 -14.19
N ASP A 51 -0.49 11.09 -13.55
CA ASP A 51 0.95 11.33 -13.63
C ASP A 51 1.75 10.46 -12.66
N ALA A 52 1.22 10.22 -11.47
CA ALA A 52 1.88 9.42 -10.43
C ALA A 52 0.88 8.87 -9.41
N ALA A 53 1.21 7.73 -8.82
CA ALA A 53 0.49 7.14 -7.70
C ALA A 53 1.28 6.02 -7.04
N PHE A 54 0.82 5.56 -5.87
CA PHE A 54 1.22 4.25 -5.35
C PHE A 54 0.51 3.16 -6.16
N ILE A 55 1.29 2.37 -6.89
CA ILE A 55 0.82 1.29 -7.74
C ILE A 55 1.14 -0.04 -7.07
N SER A 56 0.18 -0.95 -7.08
CA SER A 56 0.36 -2.28 -6.48
C SER A 56 1.58 -2.99 -7.09
N SER A 57 2.34 -3.75 -6.29
CA SER A 57 3.55 -4.43 -6.76
C SER A 57 3.36 -5.22 -8.04
N VAL A 58 2.27 -5.99 -8.16
CA VAL A 58 1.93 -6.74 -9.38
C VAL A 58 1.74 -5.81 -10.59
N ALA A 59 0.98 -4.73 -10.42
CA ALA A 59 0.71 -3.77 -11.50
C ALA A 59 1.93 -2.88 -11.86
N SER A 60 2.88 -2.73 -10.93
CA SER A 60 4.09 -1.93 -11.12
C SER A 60 5.17 -2.63 -11.96
N ARG A 61 4.96 -3.90 -12.35
CA ARG A 61 5.90 -4.64 -13.20
C ARG A 61 6.09 -3.89 -14.52
N GLY A 62 7.36 -3.57 -14.84
CA GLY A 62 7.74 -2.83 -16.04
C GLY A 62 7.51 -1.32 -15.98
N GLU A 63 6.96 -0.78 -14.88
CA GLU A 63 6.68 0.66 -14.77
C GLU A 63 7.84 1.43 -14.15
N LYS A 64 7.98 2.69 -14.58
CA LYS A 64 8.90 3.65 -13.97
C LYS A 64 8.48 3.91 -12.52
N SER A 65 9.41 3.69 -11.61
CA SER A 65 9.14 3.61 -10.17
C SER A 65 10.30 4.14 -9.34
N LEU A 66 10.01 4.54 -8.11
CA LEU A 66 10.98 5.06 -7.15
C LEU A 66 11.24 4.05 -6.02
N ASP A 67 12.28 4.32 -5.22
CA ASP A 67 12.64 3.55 -4.03
C ASP A 67 11.78 3.93 -2.81
N LEU A 68 10.49 4.14 -3.07
CA LEU A 68 9.46 4.49 -2.10
C LEU A 68 8.24 3.59 -2.33
N GLY A 69 7.68 3.01 -1.28
CA GLY A 69 6.55 2.10 -1.36
C GLY A 69 5.80 1.93 -0.05
N ILE A 70 4.95 0.91 0.02
CA ILE A 70 4.32 0.44 1.26
C ILE A 70 4.98 -0.90 1.57
N VAL A 71 5.75 -0.96 2.65
CA VAL A 71 6.59 -2.09 3.01
C VAL A 71 6.22 -2.58 4.40
N ALA A 72 6.17 -3.90 4.57
CA ALA A 72 6.08 -4.55 5.87
C ALA A 72 7.30 -5.46 6.06
N LYS A 73 8.03 -5.29 7.17
CA LYS A 73 9.21 -6.12 7.48
C LYS A 73 8.85 -7.45 8.14
N ASP A 74 7.69 -7.51 8.76
CA ASP A 74 7.09 -8.69 9.36
C ASP A 74 5.56 -8.60 9.19
N GLN A 75 4.79 -8.35 10.26
CA GLN A 75 3.34 -8.11 10.19
C GLN A 75 2.98 -6.73 9.61
N VAL A 76 1.87 -6.65 8.87
CA VAL A 76 1.30 -5.42 8.32
C VAL A 76 -0.05 -5.03 8.93
N LEU A 77 -0.79 -5.96 9.52
CA LEU A 77 -2.11 -5.80 10.18
C LEU A 77 -3.28 -5.41 9.25
N SER A 78 -3.00 -4.82 8.10
CA SER A 78 -4.01 -4.33 7.14
C SER A 78 -4.06 -5.13 5.84
N VAL A 79 -3.51 -6.35 5.84
CA VAL A 79 -3.65 -7.31 4.74
C VAL A 79 -3.82 -8.69 5.36
N LEU A 80 -5.07 -9.12 5.46
CA LEU A 80 -5.46 -10.33 6.17
C LEU A 80 -6.14 -11.32 5.22
N LEU A 81 -5.95 -12.60 5.52
CA LEU A 81 -6.72 -13.71 4.97
C LEU A 81 -7.53 -14.32 6.11
N ILE A 82 -8.85 -14.35 5.95
CA ILE A 82 -9.79 -15.00 6.86
C ILE A 82 -9.97 -16.44 6.35
N PRO A 83 -9.70 -17.48 7.17
CA PRO A 83 -9.90 -18.87 6.76
C PRO A 83 -11.33 -19.15 6.32
N GLY A 84 -11.50 -20.03 5.33
CA GLY A 84 -12.80 -20.38 4.77
C GLY A 84 -12.79 -20.39 3.25
N GLU A 85 -13.94 -20.14 2.63
CA GLU A 85 -14.06 -20.08 1.18
C GLU A 85 -13.22 -18.94 0.58
N TYR A 86 -12.63 -19.21 -0.59
CA TYR A 86 -11.84 -18.21 -1.29
C TYR A 86 -12.73 -17.07 -1.81
N GLU A 87 -12.44 -15.86 -1.34
CA GLU A 87 -13.07 -14.64 -1.85
C GLU A 87 -11.98 -13.59 -2.10
N LYS A 88 -11.92 -13.11 -3.36
CA LYS A 88 -10.95 -12.10 -3.77
C LYS A 88 -11.36 -10.70 -3.29
N ASP A 89 -10.38 -9.90 -2.87
CA ASP A 89 -10.62 -8.49 -2.60
C ASP A 89 -10.61 -7.68 -3.90
N ILE A 90 -11.73 -7.03 -4.25
CA ILE A 90 -11.86 -6.22 -5.49
C ILE A 90 -10.90 -5.01 -5.48
N GLU A 91 -10.54 -4.50 -4.31
CA GLU A 91 -9.64 -3.34 -4.15
C GLU A 91 -8.16 -3.73 -4.29
N SER A 92 -7.83 -5.03 -4.19
CA SER A 92 -6.44 -5.52 -4.20
C SER A 92 -6.09 -6.28 -5.47
N SER A 93 -4.92 -5.99 -6.04
CA SER A 93 -4.30 -6.86 -7.05
C SER A 93 -3.15 -7.67 -6.44
N THR A 94 -2.29 -7.03 -5.64
CA THR A 94 -1.12 -7.70 -5.03
C THR A 94 -1.51 -8.76 -4.00
N SER A 95 -2.45 -8.48 -3.09
CA SER A 95 -2.76 -9.40 -1.99
C SER A 95 -3.45 -10.68 -2.47
N ASN A 96 -4.31 -10.57 -3.49
CA ASN A 96 -4.94 -11.73 -4.14
C ASN A 96 -3.90 -12.68 -4.74
N VAL A 97 -2.90 -12.12 -5.42
CA VAL A 97 -1.80 -12.90 -5.99
C VAL A 97 -0.87 -13.44 -4.90
N LEU A 98 -0.64 -12.67 -3.83
CA LEU A 98 0.19 -13.09 -2.70
C LEU A 98 -0.36 -14.32 -2.00
N ALA A 99 -1.66 -14.38 -1.72
CA ALA A 99 -2.29 -15.55 -1.11
C ALA A 99 -2.05 -16.81 -1.96
N LYS A 100 -2.22 -16.71 -3.28
CA LYS A 100 -1.92 -17.81 -4.23
C LYS A 100 -0.44 -18.21 -4.23
N VAL A 101 0.49 -17.24 -4.21
CA VAL A 101 1.94 -17.52 -4.10
C VAL A 101 2.30 -18.23 -2.78
N LEU A 102 1.56 -17.94 -1.71
CA LEU A 102 1.73 -18.59 -0.42
C LEU A 102 0.99 -19.92 -0.31
N ASN A 103 0.16 -20.27 -1.30
CA ASN A 103 -0.73 -21.43 -1.29
C ASN A 103 -1.71 -21.41 -0.12
N LEU A 104 -2.32 -20.24 0.11
CA LEU A 104 -3.30 -20.00 1.15
C LEU A 104 -4.67 -19.72 0.52
N GLU A 105 -5.71 -20.34 1.06
CA GLU A 105 -7.10 -20.18 0.62
C GLU A 105 -7.94 -19.55 1.73
N GLY A 106 -8.85 -18.67 1.34
CA GLY A 106 -9.68 -17.89 2.25
C GLY A 106 -10.07 -16.53 1.69
N LYS A 107 -10.85 -15.79 2.47
CA LYS A 107 -11.32 -14.45 2.12
C LYS A 107 -10.23 -13.42 2.39
N ILE A 108 -9.89 -12.65 1.36
CA ILE A 108 -8.85 -11.62 1.46
C ILE A 108 -9.50 -10.27 1.76
N ILE A 109 -8.95 -9.57 2.74
CA ILE A 109 -9.32 -8.18 3.05
C ILE A 109 -8.08 -7.31 3.20
N ILE A 110 -8.12 -6.09 2.65
CA ILE A 110 -7.01 -5.12 2.72
C ILE A 110 -7.41 -3.74 3.25
N GLY A 111 -6.41 -2.92 3.60
CA GLY A 111 -6.59 -1.51 3.92
C GLY A 111 -7.30 -1.28 5.24
N ASP A 112 -8.09 -0.22 5.31
CA ASP A 112 -8.75 0.19 6.56
C ASP A 112 -9.75 -0.87 7.05
N LYS A 113 -10.46 -1.57 6.16
CA LYS A 113 -11.38 -2.66 6.55
C LYS A 113 -10.66 -3.84 7.22
N ALA A 114 -9.48 -4.20 6.73
CA ALA A 114 -8.64 -5.23 7.34
C ALA A 114 -8.12 -4.80 8.71
N LEU A 115 -7.68 -3.53 8.82
CA LEU A 115 -7.22 -2.99 10.08
C LEU A 115 -8.35 -2.91 11.13
N ILE A 116 -9.57 -2.55 10.71
CA ILE A 116 -10.75 -2.56 11.59
C ILE A 116 -11.02 -4.00 12.07
N HIS A 117 -11.00 -4.97 11.16
CA HIS A 117 -11.18 -6.38 11.51
C HIS A 117 -10.10 -6.86 12.49
N TYR A 118 -8.83 -6.50 12.27
CA TYR A 118 -7.71 -6.83 13.16
C TYR A 118 -7.96 -6.41 14.62
N TYR A 119 -8.48 -5.19 14.82
CA TYR A 119 -8.73 -4.66 16.17
C TYR A 119 -10.06 -5.09 16.79
N LYS A 120 -11.04 -5.52 15.98
CA LYS A 120 -12.34 -6.01 16.47
C LYS A 120 -12.36 -7.50 16.75
N SER A 121 -11.49 -8.28 16.12
CA SER A 121 -11.46 -9.74 16.29
C SER A 121 -10.84 -10.10 17.63
N GLU A 122 -11.62 -10.77 18.48
CA GLU A 122 -11.17 -11.28 19.79
C GLU A 122 -10.27 -12.51 19.62
N ASN A 123 -10.67 -13.44 18.76
CA ASN A 123 -10.00 -14.73 18.56
C ASN A 123 -8.84 -14.68 17.56
N LYS A 124 -8.67 -13.56 16.83
CA LYS A 124 -7.63 -13.34 15.81
C LYS A 124 -7.54 -14.47 14.77
N GLU A 125 -8.68 -14.98 14.34
CA GLU A 125 -8.81 -16.03 13.33
C GLU A 125 -8.55 -15.47 11.92
N PHE A 126 -7.31 -15.03 11.68
CA PHE A 126 -6.85 -14.56 10.39
C PHE A 126 -5.34 -14.77 10.24
N ILE A 127 -4.90 -14.81 8.99
CA ILE A 127 -3.49 -14.87 8.62
C ILE A 127 -3.07 -13.51 8.08
N ASP A 128 -2.07 -12.88 8.71
CA ASP A 128 -1.40 -11.71 8.14
C ASP A 128 -0.50 -12.16 6.98
N LEU A 129 -0.80 -11.68 5.76
CA LEU A 129 -0.08 -12.14 4.56
C LEU A 129 1.37 -11.65 4.50
N ALA A 130 1.71 -10.51 5.12
CA ALA A 130 3.09 -10.06 5.21
C ALA A 130 3.89 -10.94 6.19
N GLN A 131 3.27 -11.33 7.30
CA GLN A 131 3.89 -12.26 8.24
C GLN A 131 4.07 -13.65 7.61
N ALA A 132 3.07 -14.17 6.91
CA ALA A 132 3.18 -15.46 6.22
C ALA A 132 4.29 -15.45 5.17
N TRP A 133 4.44 -14.35 4.42
CA TRP A 133 5.56 -14.15 3.51
C TRP A 133 6.91 -14.11 4.23
N THR A 134 7.01 -13.36 5.32
CA THR A 134 8.24 -13.23 6.12
C THR A 134 8.64 -14.58 6.72
N LYS A 135 7.70 -15.37 7.24
CA LYS A 135 7.96 -16.73 7.72
C LYS A 135 8.48 -17.66 6.63
N LYS A 136 7.92 -17.59 5.41
CA LYS A 136 8.29 -18.48 4.31
C LYS A 136 9.63 -18.12 3.65
N TYR A 137 9.95 -16.83 3.52
CA TYR A 137 11.10 -16.37 2.73
C TYR A 137 12.13 -15.55 3.52
N ASN A 138 11.88 -15.24 4.80
CA ASN A 138 12.71 -14.36 5.64
C ASN A 138 12.99 -12.99 5.00
N MET A 139 12.00 -12.45 4.30
CA MET A 139 12.11 -11.21 3.52
C MET A 139 10.93 -10.27 3.79
N PRO A 140 11.15 -8.94 3.78
CA PRO A 140 10.07 -7.96 3.92
C PRO A 140 9.15 -8.02 2.69
N PHE A 141 7.88 -7.70 2.84
CA PHE A 141 6.96 -7.64 1.70
C PHE A 141 6.73 -6.20 1.22
N VAL A 142 6.76 -6.00 -0.10
CA VAL A 142 6.45 -4.71 -0.74
C VAL A 142 5.06 -4.81 -1.36
N PHE A 143 4.08 -4.07 -0.83
CA PHE A 143 2.70 -4.10 -1.31
C PHE A 143 2.46 -3.20 -2.51
N ALA A 144 3.06 -2.02 -2.50
CA ALA A 144 2.93 -1.01 -3.54
C ALA A 144 4.20 -0.17 -3.65
N ARG A 145 4.38 0.48 -4.80
CA ARG A 145 5.52 1.35 -5.10
C ARG A 145 5.03 2.66 -5.68
N LEU A 146 5.70 3.75 -5.33
CA LEU A 146 5.47 5.04 -5.98
C LEU A 146 5.96 4.96 -7.42
N CYS A 147 5.02 4.99 -8.37
CA CYS A 147 5.28 4.95 -9.81
C CYS A 147 4.88 6.27 -10.46
N TYR A 148 5.46 6.54 -11.62
CA TYR A 148 5.24 7.79 -12.35
C TYR A 148 5.26 7.60 -13.87
N ASN A 149 4.43 8.38 -14.55
CA ASN A 149 4.41 8.56 -16.00
C ASN A 149 5.17 9.84 -16.38
N SER A 150 5.15 10.84 -15.49
CA SER A 150 5.75 12.16 -15.68
C SER A 150 6.30 12.72 -14.35
N HIS A 151 6.95 13.89 -14.38
CA HIS A 151 7.45 14.61 -13.20
C HIS A 151 8.52 13.87 -12.35
N GLU A 152 9.36 13.05 -12.98
CA GLU A 152 10.39 12.23 -12.31
C GLU A 152 11.27 13.02 -11.32
N LYS A 153 11.89 14.12 -11.75
CA LYS A 153 12.83 14.92 -10.92
C LYS A 153 12.15 15.41 -9.64
N LEU A 154 10.91 15.91 -9.76
CA LEU A 154 10.12 16.37 -8.62
C LEU A 154 9.83 15.22 -7.66
N LEU A 155 9.34 14.09 -8.17
CA LEU A 155 8.96 12.94 -7.35
C LEU A 155 10.17 12.26 -6.68
N LYS A 156 11.31 12.18 -7.38
CA LYS A 156 12.59 11.72 -6.79
C LYS A 156 12.99 12.60 -5.59
N ASN A 157 12.92 13.92 -5.74
CA ASN A 157 13.26 14.86 -4.67
C ASN A 157 12.28 14.74 -3.49
N LEU A 158 10.98 14.68 -3.76
CA LEU A 158 9.96 14.51 -2.71
C LEU A 158 10.14 13.17 -1.97
N SER A 159 10.41 12.09 -2.68
CA SER A 159 10.60 10.75 -2.09
C SER A 159 11.81 10.70 -1.17
N LYS A 160 12.94 11.26 -1.62
CA LYS A 160 14.16 11.35 -0.79
C LYS A 160 13.91 12.13 0.50
N LYS A 161 13.28 13.31 0.39
CA LYS A 161 12.94 14.14 1.54
C LYS A 161 11.96 13.45 2.48
N PHE A 162 10.96 12.73 1.96
CA PHE A 162 10.00 12.01 2.80
C PHE A 162 10.68 10.91 3.63
N ILE A 163 11.56 10.11 3.02
CA ILE A 163 12.28 9.02 3.71
C ILE A 163 13.19 9.57 4.82
N GLN A 164 13.76 10.76 4.64
CA GLN A 164 14.66 11.39 5.61
C GLN A 164 13.92 12.06 6.79
N ASN A 165 12.60 12.23 6.73
CA ASN A 165 11.85 13.02 7.71
C ASN A 165 10.75 12.18 8.37
N LYS A 166 10.76 12.11 9.72
CA LYS A 166 9.62 11.56 10.46
C LYS A 166 8.45 12.56 10.42
N VAL A 167 7.34 12.16 9.80
CA VAL A 167 6.17 13.03 9.65
C VAL A 167 5.32 13.01 10.91
N LYS A 168 5.15 14.17 11.54
CA LYS A 168 4.18 14.35 12.65
C LYS A 168 2.77 14.49 12.08
N ILE A 169 1.83 13.73 12.61
CA ILE A 169 0.41 13.77 12.21
C ILE A 169 -0.31 14.77 13.11
N PRO A 170 -0.92 15.84 12.57
CA PRO A 170 -1.73 16.76 13.36
C PRO A 170 -2.92 16.05 14.03
N GLN A 171 -3.16 16.36 15.31
CA GLN A 171 -4.14 15.65 16.13
C GLN A 171 -5.56 15.68 15.56
N TYR A 172 -6.00 16.80 14.96
CA TYR A 172 -7.32 16.89 14.34
C TYR A 172 -7.47 15.95 13.13
N ILE A 173 -6.39 15.73 12.37
CA ILE A 173 -6.39 14.76 11.25
C ILE A 173 -6.47 13.35 11.81
N LEU A 174 -5.64 13.03 12.82
CA LEU A 174 -5.64 11.72 13.46
C LEU A 174 -7.02 11.37 14.03
N LYS A 175 -7.66 12.31 14.73
CA LYS A 175 -9.04 12.17 15.24
C LYS A 175 -10.05 11.90 14.14
N LYS A 176 -9.92 12.56 12.97
CA LYS A 176 -10.81 12.30 11.83
C LYS A 176 -10.71 10.85 11.31
N TYR A 177 -9.49 10.30 11.21
CA TYR A 177 -9.31 8.89 10.80
C TYR A 177 -9.80 7.93 11.88
N SER A 178 -9.60 8.28 13.16
CA SER A 178 -10.12 7.51 14.30
C SER A 178 -11.64 7.43 14.27
N GLN A 179 -12.34 8.56 14.12
CA GLN A 179 -13.79 8.60 13.99
C GLN A 179 -14.30 7.81 12.78
N ARG A 180 -13.63 7.94 11.62
CA ARG A 180 -14.01 7.23 10.39
C ARG A 180 -13.91 5.71 10.52
N SER A 181 -12.89 5.22 11.21
CA SER A 181 -12.58 3.79 11.30
C SER A 181 -13.10 3.11 12.57
N GLY A 182 -13.42 3.89 13.61
CA GLY A 182 -13.67 3.38 14.95
C GLY A 182 -12.39 2.90 15.67
N ILE A 183 -11.21 3.05 15.07
CA ILE A 183 -9.94 2.66 15.68
C ILE A 183 -9.42 3.81 16.53
N SER A 184 -8.95 3.53 17.74
CA SER A 184 -8.36 4.57 18.60
C SER A 184 -7.15 5.24 17.94
N THR A 185 -6.92 6.52 18.25
CA THR A 185 -5.76 7.26 17.74
C THR A 185 -4.44 6.58 18.09
N ASN A 186 -4.34 5.98 19.28
CA ASN A 186 -3.17 5.21 19.72
C ASN A 186 -2.95 3.96 18.85
N ASN A 187 -4.00 3.21 18.56
CA ASN A 187 -3.91 2.03 17.69
C ASN A 187 -3.54 2.41 16.26
N ILE A 188 -4.05 3.53 15.73
CA ILE A 188 -3.61 4.06 14.43
C ILE A 188 -2.10 4.36 14.42
N LEU A 189 -1.58 5.01 15.48
CA LEU A 189 -0.15 5.32 15.56
C LEU A 189 0.70 4.05 15.66
N LYS A 190 0.32 3.09 16.51
CA LYS A 190 0.99 1.77 16.60
C LYS A 190 0.98 1.01 15.28
N TYR A 191 -0.12 1.07 14.55
CA TYR A 191 -0.21 0.49 13.20
C TYR A 191 0.77 1.15 12.23
N LEU A 192 0.84 2.50 12.22
CA LEU A 192 1.73 3.23 11.32
C LEU A 192 3.21 2.96 11.60
N GLU A 193 3.58 2.60 12.82
CA GLU A 193 4.94 2.16 13.16
C GLU A 193 5.32 0.82 12.52
N ARG A 194 4.34 0.00 12.12
CA ARG A 194 4.58 -1.27 11.39
C ARG A 194 4.78 -1.05 9.88
N ILE A 195 4.51 0.14 9.36
CA ILE A 195 4.61 0.45 7.95
C ILE A 195 5.93 1.17 7.66
N ASP A 196 6.78 0.52 6.88
CA ASP A 196 7.95 1.14 6.28
C ASP A 196 7.62 1.70 4.89
N TYR A 197 8.36 2.73 4.48
CA TYR A 197 8.20 3.30 3.14
C TYR A 197 9.44 3.20 2.25
N LYS A 198 10.63 3.03 2.83
CA LYS A 198 11.88 2.95 2.07
C LYS A 198 12.03 1.57 1.44
N ILE A 199 12.26 1.54 0.12
CA ILE A 199 12.60 0.30 -0.58
C ILE A 199 14.13 0.26 -0.75
N SER A 200 14.81 -0.52 0.08
CA SER A 200 16.26 -0.71 0.04
C SER A 200 16.62 -2.02 -0.68
N VAL A 201 17.82 -2.54 -0.47
CA VAL A 201 18.31 -3.74 -1.17
C VAL A 201 17.48 -4.98 -0.82
N LYS A 202 17.13 -5.19 0.45
CA LYS A 202 16.35 -6.36 0.90
C LYS A 202 14.93 -6.34 0.31
N GLU A 203 14.29 -5.18 0.31
CA GLU A 203 12.95 -4.98 -0.26
C GLU A 203 12.95 -5.17 -1.78
N LYS A 204 13.99 -4.70 -2.49
CA LYS A 204 14.14 -4.93 -3.94
C LYS A 204 14.29 -6.42 -4.26
N LYS A 205 15.10 -7.15 -3.48
CA LYS A 205 15.27 -8.61 -3.63
C LYS A 205 13.94 -9.35 -3.42
N SER A 206 13.24 -9.01 -2.34
CA SER A 206 11.92 -9.59 -2.03
C SER A 206 10.89 -9.30 -3.11
N LEU A 207 10.78 -8.05 -3.55
CA LEU A 207 9.91 -7.66 -4.66
C LEU A 207 10.22 -8.44 -5.93
N LYS A 208 11.49 -8.59 -6.30
CA LYS A 208 11.91 -9.35 -7.48
C LYS A 208 11.48 -10.82 -7.37
N LEU A 209 11.65 -11.43 -6.18
CA LEU A 209 11.22 -12.80 -5.91
C LEU A 209 9.70 -12.93 -6.05
N PHE A 210 8.93 -12.07 -5.40
CA PHE A 210 7.47 -12.05 -5.50
C PHE A 210 7.00 -11.88 -6.96
N LEU A 211 7.62 -10.96 -7.72
CA LEU A 211 7.30 -10.74 -9.12
C LEU A 211 7.68 -11.94 -10.00
N LYS A 212 8.70 -12.72 -9.66
CA LYS A 212 9.03 -13.97 -10.36
C LYS A 212 7.96 -15.03 -10.11
N LEU A 213 7.62 -15.26 -8.84
CA LEU A 213 6.64 -16.29 -8.43
C LEU A 213 5.23 -15.99 -8.96
N SER A 214 4.84 -14.72 -8.99
CA SER A 214 3.52 -14.31 -9.48
C SER A 214 3.35 -14.37 -11.00
N LYS A 215 4.43 -14.51 -11.80
CA LYS A 215 4.37 -14.45 -13.27
C LYS A 215 3.39 -15.49 -13.83
N ASN A 216 3.47 -16.73 -13.33
CA ASN A 216 2.64 -17.83 -13.84
C ASN A 216 1.17 -17.74 -13.39
N ILE A 217 0.92 -17.06 -12.26
CA ILE A 217 -0.43 -16.89 -11.69
C ILE A 217 -1.17 -15.78 -12.45
N SER A 218 -0.51 -14.63 -12.69
CA SER A 218 -1.14 -13.51 -13.39
C SER A 218 -1.44 -13.82 -14.88
N TYR A 219 -0.68 -14.69 -15.53
CA TYR A 219 -0.95 -15.11 -16.92
C TYR A 219 -2.23 -15.95 -17.05
N LYS A 220 -2.58 -16.75 -16.03
CA LYS A 220 -3.79 -17.58 -16.02
C LYS A 220 -5.08 -16.77 -15.81
N GLU A 221 -5.01 -15.56 -15.26
CA GLU A 221 -6.18 -14.68 -15.02
C GLU A 221 -6.44 -13.68 -16.16
N ALA A 222 -5.52 -13.54 -17.11
CA ALA A 222 -5.64 -12.64 -18.26
C ALA A 222 -6.15 -13.33 -19.53
N LYS A 223 -6.28 -14.66 -19.50
CA LYS A 223 -7.05 -15.47 -20.44
C LYS A 223 -8.42 -15.73 -19.84
#